data_AF-A0A6I7X1M6-F1
#
_entry.id   AF-A0A6I7X1M6-F1
#
_cell.length_a   1.000
_cell.length_b   1.000
_cell.length_c   1.000
_cell.angle_alpha   90.00
_cell.angle_beta   90.00
_cell.angle_gamma   90.00
#
_symmetry.space_group_name_H-M   'P 1'
#
loop_
_entity.id
_entity.type
_entity.pdbx_description
1 polymer ?
#
loop_
_entity_poly.entity_id
_entity_poly.type
_entity_poly.pdbx_seq_one_letter_code
_entity_poly.pdbx_strand_id
1 'polypeptide(L)'
;MGSVVAYDNYSDAESPQQHGLYALEFWPTDPVPEKLIEQAYHTISAAMPFLPAALAYHPVGNTHELEYAGFARQFADKNIRSIDTDSLFAQLDSAILNKGESYGRLKVINPGDLSPGEDVIAIYTFIPNTLGHVGGIITEAPQTPLSHINLKARQNDTPNAYMKNVRNNPEVIGLIDQWVHYSVNDNGVHLELATEESALNWLADRIPAHVTIPESDLSVTAPRPLAELTQSDWTRVGVKAANVAELGKILAVGVAPKGYALPFAMYDEFMRSPRCPEDMTVLCANKHSLTFYDYVENLLKDEAFSHDQPVREQALTELRELIEKAETPQSLVDEIEMVRLFWEPAGEPFSQRLRVRSSTNNEDLPGFNGAGLYGSFTHKPKEGKLINSIKQLKFPNY
;
A
#
# COMPACT_ATOMS: atom_id res chain seq x y z
N MET A 1 2.31 -17.52 -2.87
CA MET A 1 3.38 -17.29 -3.87
C MET A 1 4.72 -17.30 -3.15
N GLY A 2 5.84 -17.61 -3.81
CA GLY A 2 7.17 -17.65 -3.19
C GLY A 2 8.29 -17.41 -4.20
N SER A 3 9.50 -17.14 -3.69
CA SER A 3 10.68 -16.75 -4.45
C SER A 3 11.92 -17.50 -3.96
N VAL A 4 12.91 -17.67 -4.83
CA VAL A 4 14.28 -18.03 -4.42
C VAL A 4 15.12 -16.76 -4.48
N VAL A 5 15.71 -16.37 -3.36
CA VAL A 5 16.47 -15.13 -3.20
C VAL A 5 17.95 -15.46 -3.02
N ALA A 6 18.82 -14.73 -3.74
CA ALA A 6 20.26 -14.82 -3.61
C ALA A 6 20.76 -13.77 -2.61
N TYR A 7 21.52 -14.22 -1.62
CA TYR A 7 22.19 -13.43 -0.61
C TYR A 7 23.70 -13.51 -0.83
N ASP A 8 24.19 -12.85 -1.88
CA ASP A 8 25.58 -12.97 -2.34
C ASP A 8 26.61 -12.55 -1.27
N ASN A 9 26.23 -11.63 -0.39
CA ASN A 9 27.08 -11.12 0.70
C ASN A 9 26.97 -11.93 1.99
N TYR A 10 26.14 -12.98 2.04
CA TYR A 10 26.07 -13.85 3.21
C TYR A 10 27.40 -14.59 3.40
N SER A 11 27.83 -14.68 4.65
CA SER A 11 29.02 -15.42 5.07
C SER A 11 28.64 -16.21 6.31
N ASP A 12 28.86 -17.52 6.26
CA ASP A 12 28.54 -18.40 7.38
C ASP A 12 29.59 -18.20 8.50
N ALA A 13 29.14 -17.87 9.71
CA ALA A 13 30.02 -17.67 10.86
C ALA A 13 30.82 -18.94 11.21
N GLU A 14 30.27 -20.12 10.93
CA GLU A 14 30.95 -21.40 11.15
C GLU A 14 31.80 -21.85 9.96
N SER A 15 31.63 -21.22 8.78
CA SER A 15 32.38 -21.52 7.57
C SER A 15 32.61 -20.26 6.70
N PRO A 16 33.52 -19.35 7.10
CA PRO A 16 33.71 -18.04 6.47
C PRO A 16 34.17 -18.10 5.00
N GLN A 17 34.51 -19.27 4.49
CA GLN A 17 34.89 -19.52 3.10
C GLN A 17 33.68 -19.77 2.18
N GLN A 18 32.51 -20.08 2.75
CA GLN A 18 31.25 -20.12 2.01
C GLN A 18 30.65 -18.72 1.96
N HIS A 19 30.82 -18.08 0.81
CA HIS A 19 30.14 -16.83 0.47
C HIS A 19 28.90 -17.13 -0.36
N GLY A 20 27.83 -16.40 -0.09
CA GLY A 20 26.57 -16.53 -0.81
C GLY A 20 25.65 -17.58 -0.19
N LEU A 21 24.35 -17.26 -0.16
CA LEU A 21 23.29 -18.20 0.21
C LEU A 21 22.10 -18.02 -0.71
N TYR A 22 21.47 -19.13 -1.12
CA TYR A 22 20.16 -19.09 -1.75
C TYR A 22 19.11 -19.51 -0.72
N ALA A 23 18.07 -18.70 -0.55
CA ALA A 23 16.97 -18.98 0.36
C ALA A 23 15.63 -19.06 -0.40
N LEU A 24 14.84 -20.07 -0.08
CA LEU A 24 13.43 -20.16 -0.43
C LEU A 24 12.61 -19.33 0.55
N GLU A 25 11.81 -18.43 0.01
CA GLU A 25 10.95 -17.51 0.75
C GLU A 25 9.51 -17.60 0.24
N PHE A 26 8.56 -17.51 1.16
CA PHE A 26 7.15 -17.35 0.82
C PHE A 26 6.69 -15.93 1.11
N TRP A 27 5.55 -15.57 0.54
CA TRP A 27 4.95 -14.26 0.80
C TRP A 27 4.70 -14.07 2.31
N PRO A 28 5.24 -13.03 2.98
CA PRO A 28 5.33 -12.96 4.45
C PRO A 28 4.00 -13.02 5.20
N THR A 29 2.90 -12.63 4.54
CA THR A 29 1.55 -12.57 5.15
C THR A 29 0.70 -13.80 4.84
N ASP A 30 1.12 -14.66 3.93
CA ASP A 30 0.34 -15.85 3.53
C ASP A 30 0.70 -17.01 4.47
N PRO A 31 -0.19 -17.53 5.32
CA PRO A 31 0.12 -18.71 6.11
C PRO A 31 0.36 -19.90 5.18
N VAL A 32 1.52 -20.56 5.30
CA VAL A 32 1.88 -21.71 4.47
C VAL A 32 1.99 -22.96 5.35
N PRO A 33 1.13 -23.98 5.15
CA PRO A 33 1.22 -25.22 5.89
C PRO A 33 2.59 -25.90 5.74
N GLU A 34 3.11 -26.45 6.84
CA GLU A 34 4.39 -27.17 6.93
C GLU A 34 4.64 -28.10 5.73
N LYS A 35 3.66 -28.95 5.40
CA LYS A 35 3.78 -29.95 4.31
C LYS A 35 4.01 -29.32 2.94
N LEU A 36 3.46 -28.13 2.69
CA LEU A 36 3.65 -27.43 1.42
C LEU A 36 5.03 -26.78 1.35
N ILE A 37 5.54 -26.27 2.48
CA ILE A 37 6.91 -25.76 2.59
C ILE A 37 7.91 -26.87 2.31
N GLU A 38 7.75 -28.03 2.96
CA GLU A 38 8.58 -29.22 2.75
C GLU A 38 8.58 -29.66 1.28
N GLN A 39 7.39 -29.81 0.70
CA GLN A 39 7.25 -30.22 -0.70
C GLN A 39 7.93 -29.22 -1.65
N ALA A 40 7.75 -27.92 -1.44
CA ALA A 40 8.35 -26.88 -2.25
C ALA A 40 9.88 -26.88 -2.12
N TYR A 41 10.39 -26.94 -0.89
CA TYR A 41 11.83 -26.97 -0.61
C TYR A 41 12.51 -28.14 -1.33
N HIS A 42 12.01 -29.36 -1.19
CA HIS A 42 12.62 -30.53 -1.84
C HIS A 42 12.50 -30.48 -3.36
N THR A 43 11.38 -30.00 -3.89
CA THR A 43 11.18 -29.86 -5.34
C THR A 43 12.17 -28.87 -5.94
N ILE A 44 12.34 -27.71 -5.30
CA ILE A 44 13.24 -26.65 -5.77
C ILE A 44 14.70 -27.07 -5.55
N SER A 45 15.04 -27.62 -4.39
CA SER A 45 16.39 -28.11 -4.08
C SER A 45 16.85 -29.18 -5.09
N ALA A 46 15.97 -30.11 -5.46
CA ALA A 46 16.26 -31.13 -6.48
C ALA A 46 16.50 -30.52 -7.88
N ALA A 47 15.89 -29.36 -8.18
CA ALA A 47 16.11 -28.64 -9.43
C ALA A 47 17.34 -27.70 -9.41
N MET A 48 17.99 -27.54 -8.24
CA MET A 48 19.15 -26.65 -8.06
C MET A 48 20.43 -27.39 -7.59
N PRO A 49 20.87 -28.48 -8.27
CA PRO A 49 22.06 -29.25 -7.87
C PRO A 49 23.38 -28.50 -8.09
N PHE A 50 23.35 -27.34 -8.75
CA PHE A 50 24.51 -26.50 -9.05
C PHE A 50 24.88 -25.55 -7.90
N LEU A 51 24.08 -25.50 -6.83
CA LEU A 51 24.36 -24.60 -5.72
C LEU A 51 25.59 -25.05 -4.93
N PRO A 52 26.49 -24.13 -4.55
CA PRO A 52 27.69 -24.44 -3.78
C PRO A 52 27.38 -24.83 -2.32
N ALA A 53 26.20 -24.43 -1.83
CA ALA A 53 25.66 -24.80 -0.53
C ALA A 53 24.20 -25.24 -0.68
N ALA A 54 23.70 -26.06 0.25
CA ALA A 54 22.30 -26.44 0.26
C ALA A 54 21.41 -25.19 0.34
N LEU A 55 20.36 -25.18 -0.48
CA LEU A 55 19.26 -24.20 -0.41
C LEU A 55 18.81 -24.06 1.05
N ALA A 56 18.62 -22.85 1.54
CA ALA A 56 18.00 -22.62 2.85
C ALA A 56 16.51 -22.32 2.70
N TYR A 57 15.74 -22.57 3.75
CA TYR A 57 14.43 -21.99 3.95
C TYR A 57 14.55 -20.81 4.91
N HIS A 58 14.05 -19.64 4.50
CA HIS A 58 14.01 -18.44 5.33
C HIS A 58 12.55 -18.09 5.63
N PRO A 59 12.08 -18.25 6.88
CA PRO A 59 10.72 -17.86 7.27
C PRO A 59 10.65 -16.33 7.33
N VAL A 60 10.11 -15.70 6.29
CA VAL A 60 10.12 -14.23 6.18
C VAL A 60 8.98 -13.61 6.97
N GLY A 61 9.33 -12.73 7.91
CA GLY A 61 8.39 -11.91 8.66
C GLY A 61 7.70 -12.62 9.81
N ASN A 62 7.06 -11.84 10.69
CA ASN A 62 6.57 -12.31 11.98
C ASN A 62 5.64 -13.54 11.90
N THR A 63 4.77 -13.62 10.88
CA THR A 63 3.84 -14.74 10.73
C THR A 63 4.59 -16.05 10.50
N HIS A 64 5.53 -16.09 9.55
CA HIS A 64 6.29 -17.31 9.26
C HIS A 64 7.30 -17.63 10.33
N GLU A 65 7.93 -16.64 10.96
CA GLU A 65 8.85 -16.89 12.09
C GLU A 65 8.13 -17.54 13.27
N LEU A 66 6.93 -17.06 13.60
CA LEU A 66 6.10 -17.65 14.65
C LEU A 66 5.60 -19.04 14.29
N GLU A 67 5.13 -19.25 13.05
CA GLU A 67 4.71 -20.57 12.58
C GLU A 67 5.88 -21.56 12.59
N TYR A 68 7.04 -21.14 12.07
CA TYR A 68 8.27 -21.91 12.00
C TYR A 68 8.74 -22.42 13.36
N ALA A 69 8.61 -21.62 14.42
CA ALA A 69 8.92 -22.04 15.79
C ALA A 69 8.17 -23.33 16.20
N GLY A 70 6.98 -23.59 15.63
CA GLY A 70 6.19 -24.79 15.87
C GLY A 70 6.69 -26.06 15.16
N PHE A 71 7.48 -25.94 14.08
CA PHE A 71 7.94 -27.07 13.27
C PHE A 71 9.45 -27.12 12.98
N ALA A 72 10.24 -26.22 13.55
CA ALA A 72 11.70 -26.14 13.36
C ALA A 72 12.44 -27.48 13.56
N ARG A 73 12.08 -28.27 14.59
CA ARG A 73 12.69 -29.59 14.83
C ARG A 73 12.40 -30.59 13.71
N GLN A 74 11.16 -30.60 13.21
CA GLN A 74 10.76 -31.51 12.13
C GLN A 74 11.51 -31.18 10.83
N PHE A 75 11.78 -29.89 10.60
CA PHE A 75 12.56 -29.45 9.45
C PHE A 75 14.00 -29.90 9.53
N ALA A 76 14.63 -29.77 10.71
CA ALA A 76 15.96 -30.30 10.95
C ALA A 76 16.03 -31.83 10.72
N ASP A 77 15.06 -32.59 11.25
CA ASP A 77 14.97 -34.04 11.07
C ASP A 77 14.81 -34.46 9.60
N LYS A 78 14.19 -33.59 8.77
CA LYS A 78 13.97 -33.78 7.34
C LYS A 78 15.10 -33.22 6.46
N ASN A 79 16.22 -32.78 7.04
CA ASN A 79 17.33 -32.13 6.33
C ASN A 79 16.93 -30.85 5.56
N ILE A 80 15.98 -30.10 6.09
CA ILE A 80 15.64 -28.77 5.59
C ILE A 80 16.53 -27.77 6.32
N ARG A 81 17.52 -27.18 5.63
CA ARG A 81 18.35 -26.12 6.19
C ARG A 81 17.47 -24.89 6.37
N SER A 82 17.39 -24.35 7.57
CA SER A 82 16.69 -23.10 7.86
C SER A 82 17.67 -22.00 8.25
N ILE A 83 17.35 -20.76 7.93
CA ILE A 83 18.08 -19.59 8.44
C ILE A 83 17.07 -18.55 8.93
N ASP A 84 17.25 -18.01 10.13
CA ASP A 84 16.45 -16.88 10.62
C ASP A 84 16.97 -15.54 10.09
N THR A 85 16.10 -14.53 10.11
CA THR A 85 16.39 -13.18 9.63
C THR A 85 17.64 -12.62 10.31
N ASP A 86 17.74 -12.72 11.63
CA ASP A 86 18.87 -12.15 12.38
C ASP A 86 20.20 -12.78 11.97
N SER A 87 20.24 -14.09 11.78
CA SER A 87 21.42 -14.83 11.34
C SER A 87 21.80 -14.53 9.89
N LEU A 88 20.80 -14.36 9.02
CA LEU A 88 21.01 -14.02 7.62
C LEU A 88 21.67 -12.64 7.45
N PHE A 89 21.34 -11.71 8.35
CA PHE A 89 21.85 -10.33 8.33
C PHE A 89 22.85 -10.02 9.45
N ALA A 90 23.26 -11.00 10.26
CA ALA A 90 24.07 -10.79 11.47
C ALA A 90 25.38 -10.03 11.22
N GLN A 91 26.01 -10.31 10.06
CA GLN A 91 27.29 -9.75 9.62
C GLN A 91 27.13 -8.48 8.76
N LEU A 92 25.91 -8.07 8.45
CA LEU A 92 25.64 -6.86 7.70
C LEU A 92 25.37 -5.72 8.68
N ASP A 93 26.26 -4.74 8.72
CA ASP A 93 26.00 -3.48 9.43
C ASP A 93 25.09 -2.55 8.62
N SER A 94 24.98 -2.78 7.31
CA SER A 94 24.04 -2.10 6.42
C SER A 94 23.67 -2.96 5.22
N ALA A 95 22.52 -2.67 4.60
CA ALA A 95 22.12 -3.26 3.32
C ALA A 95 21.39 -2.24 2.45
N ILE A 96 21.70 -2.24 1.16
CA ILE A 96 21.04 -1.42 0.14
C ILE A 96 19.77 -2.14 -0.31
N LEU A 97 18.61 -1.51 -0.17
CA LEU A 97 17.32 -2.10 -0.51
C LEU A 97 16.68 -1.44 -1.74
N ASN A 98 16.67 -0.10 -1.74
CA ASN A 98 16.33 0.73 -2.89
C ASN A 98 17.32 1.88 -3.02
N LYS A 99 17.94 2.00 -4.20
CA LYS A 99 18.90 3.07 -4.49
C LYS A 99 18.16 4.36 -4.78
N GLY A 100 18.80 5.49 -4.52
CA GLY A 100 18.27 6.80 -4.80
C GLY A 100 18.92 7.88 -3.95
N GLU A 101 18.51 9.12 -4.18
CA GLU A 101 18.99 10.29 -3.44
C GLU A 101 17.82 11.16 -3.01
N SER A 102 17.93 11.75 -1.83
CA SER A 102 16.90 12.60 -1.24
C SER A 102 17.48 13.63 -0.30
N TYR A 103 16.78 14.76 -0.15
CA TYR A 103 17.03 15.71 0.94
C TYR A 103 15.85 15.69 1.90
N GLY A 104 16.14 15.76 3.20
CA GLY A 104 15.11 15.76 4.22
C GLY A 104 15.66 15.95 5.62
N ARG A 105 14.77 16.12 6.60
CA ARG A 105 15.10 16.15 8.02
C ARG A 105 15.25 14.72 8.53
N LEU A 106 16.40 14.40 9.12
CA LEU A 106 16.63 13.07 9.66
C LEU A 106 15.88 12.90 10.99
N LYS A 107 14.91 11.98 11.08
CA LYS A 107 14.13 11.76 12.30
C LYS A 107 14.04 10.29 12.69
N VAL A 108 14.08 10.02 13.99
CA VAL A 108 13.83 8.69 14.54
C VAL A 108 12.33 8.51 14.75
N ILE A 109 11.80 7.39 14.26
CA ILE A 109 10.38 7.05 14.32
C ILE A 109 10.21 5.75 15.13
N ASN A 110 9.44 5.84 16.21
CA ASN A 110 9.13 4.74 17.11
C ASN A 110 7.69 4.22 16.91
N PRO A 111 7.36 3.02 17.39
CA PRO A 111 6.00 2.51 17.36
C PRO A 111 5.02 3.47 18.04
N GLY A 112 4.02 3.95 17.30
CA GLY A 112 3.00 4.88 17.79
C GLY A 112 3.24 6.36 17.46
N ASP A 113 4.43 6.71 16.95
CA ASP A 113 4.70 8.06 16.45
C ASP A 113 3.85 8.35 15.19
N LEU A 114 3.61 9.65 14.94
CA LEU A 114 2.91 10.09 13.73
C LEU A 114 3.69 9.69 12.47
N SER A 115 2.95 9.46 11.38
CA SER A 115 3.60 9.14 10.11
C SER A 115 4.40 10.35 9.61
N PRO A 116 5.70 10.20 9.31
CA PRO A 116 6.51 11.28 8.77
C PRO A 116 6.03 11.71 7.38
N GLY A 117 6.29 12.97 7.03
CA GLY A 117 6.00 13.53 5.71
C GLY A 117 7.15 13.39 4.71
N GLU A 118 6.93 13.91 3.51
CA GLU A 118 7.88 13.85 2.37
C GLU A 118 9.20 14.57 2.63
N ASP A 119 9.23 15.53 3.55
CA ASP A 119 10.43 16.27 3.93
C ASP A 119 11.27 15.53 4.98
N VAL A 120 10.88 14.32 5.40
CA VAL A 120 11.56 13.56 6.46
C VAL A 120 12.25 12.32 5.91
N ILE A 121 13.51 12.14 6.29
CA ILE A 121 14.24 10.88 6.15
C ILE A 121 14.08 10.12 7.47
N ALA A 122 13.31 9.03 7.43
CA ALA A 122 12.84 8.33 8.61
C ALA A 122 13.76 7.17 8.98
N ILE A 123 14.31 7.22 10.21
CA ILE A 123 14.94 6.09 10.87
C ILE A 123 13.87 5.33 11.67
N TYR A 124 13.39 4.22 11.13
CA TYR A 124 12.43 3.37 11.83
C TYR A 124 13.13 2.38 12.76
N THR A 125 12.73 2.40 14.02
CA THR A 125 13.17 1.43 15.04
C THR A 125 12.41 0.10 14.98
N PHE A 126 11.51 -0.04 14.00
CA PHE A 126 10.64 -1.18 13.76
C PHE A 126 10.32 -1.31 12.27
N ILE A 127 9.65 -2.38 11.85
CA ILE A 127 9.14 -2.51 10.47
C ILE A 127 7.67 -2.05 10.45
N PRO A 128 7.34 -0.86 9.92
CA PRO A 128 5.96 -0.41 9.88
C PRO A 128 5.09 -1.23 8.92
N ASN A 129 3.85 -1.50 9.31
CA ASN A 129 2.87 -2.19 8.45
C ASN A 129 2.44 -1.33 7.24
N THR A 130 2.45 -0.02 7.42
CA THR A 130 2.11 0.97 6.40
C THR A 130 3.18 2.04 6.36
N LEU A 131 3.58 2.40 5.14
CA LEU A 131 4.55 3.45 4.89
C LEU A 131 3.82 4.62 4.21
N GLY A 132 3.95 5.83 4.77
CA GLY A 132 3.52 7.06 4.10
C GLY A 132 4.51 7.48 3.01
N HIS A 133 4.28 8.62 2.37
CA HIS A 133 5.29 9.24 1.53
C HIS A 133 6.33 9.93 2.41
N VAL A 134 7.58 9.48 2.31
CA VAL A 134 8.72 9.98 3.10
C VAL A 134 9.87 10.28 2.14
N GLY A 135 10.77 11.19 2.53
CA GLY A 135 11.93 11.54 1.73
C GLY A 135 12.94 10.40 1.63
N GLY A 136 13.05 9.56 2.68
CA GLY A 136 13.94 8.40 2.69
C GLY A 136 13.64 7.45 3.85
N ILE A 137 14.11 6.21 3.74
CA ILE A 137 13.82 5.14 4.69
C ILE A 137 15.12 4.49 5.16
N ILE A 138 15.33 4.49 6.47
CA ILE A 138 16.38 3.73 7.13
C ILE A 138 15.72 2.84 8.18
N THR A 139 15.97 1.53 8.13
CA THR A 139 15.43 0.58 9.11
C THR A 139 16.53 0.01 9.99
N GLU A 140 16.28 -0.08 11.30
CA GLU A 140 17.21 -0.75 12.24
C GLU A 140 16.97 -2.26 12.33
N ALA A 141 15.87 -2.76 11.76
CA ALA A 141 15.56 -4.18 11.64
C ALA A 141 15.86 -4.65 10.22
N PRO A 142 16.56 -5.78 10.02
CA PRO A 142 16.89 -6.27 8.70
C PRO A 142 15.65 -6.51 7.83
N GLN A 143 15.79 -6.29 6.53
CA GLN A 143 14.72 -6.48 5.56
C GLN A 143 15.21 -7.25 4.35
N THR A 144 14.33 -8.08 3.80
CA THR A 144 14.54 -8.71 2.50
C THR A 144 14.29 -7.70 1.37
N PRO A 145 14.97 -7.81 0.21
CA PRO A 145 14.70 -6.96 -0.96
C PRO A 145 13.24 -7.00 -1.46
N LEU A 146 12.51 -8.08 -1.16
CA LEU A 146 11.09 -8.24 -1.49
C LEU A 146 10.13 -7.88 -0.35
N SER A 147 10.61 -7.23 0.71
CA SER A 147 9.75 -6.79 1.81
C SER A 147 8.68 -5.81 1.29
N HIS A 148 7.50 -5.78 1.92
CA HIS A 148 6.43 -4.87 1.53
C HIS A 148 6.86 -3.40 1.59
N ILE A 149 7.75 -3.06 2.53
CA ILE A 149 8.36 -1.73 2.64
C ILE A 149 9.22 -1.44 1.42
N ASN A 150 10.12 -2.36 1.04
CA ASN A 150 11.02 -2.10 -0.07
C ASN A 150 10.30 -2.05 -1.43
N LEU A 151 9.24 -2.85 -1.60
CA LEU A 151 8.39 -2.77 -2.78
C LEU A 151 7.70 -1.40 -2.87
N LYS A 152 7.20 -0.86 -1.75
CA LYS A 152 6.64 0.50 -1.71
C LYS A 152 7.70 1.57 -1.96
N ALA A 153 8.88 1.44 -1.37
CA ALA A 153 10.00 2.36 -1.59
C ALA A 153 10.37 2.43 -3.08
N ARG A 154 10.46 1.27 -3.76
CA ARG A 154 10.68 1.18 -5.21
C ARG A 154 9.55 1.81 -6.04
N GLN A 155 8.30 1.65 -5.60
CA GLN A 155 7.15 2.23 -6.30
C GLN A 155 7.13 3.76 -6.23
N ASN A 156 7.62 4.32 -5.12
CA ASN A 156 7.62 5.76 -4.86
C ASN A 156 8.98 6.41 -5.14
N ASP A 157 9.91 5.70 -5.79
CA ASP A 157 11.30 6.12 -6.03
C ASP A 157 12.01 6.66 -4.75
N THR A 158 11.68 6.08 -3.60
CA THR A 158 12.19 6.49 -2.28
C THR A 158 13.45 5.71 -1.92
N PRO A 159 14.58 6.35 -1.60
CA PRO A 159 15.78 5.64 -1.18
C PRO A 159 15.52 4.85 0.11
N ASN A 160 15.94 3.58 0.15
CA ASN A 160 15.68 2.67 1.27
C ASN A 160 16.93 1.84 1.59
N ALA A 161 17.29 1.82 2.87
CA ALA A 161 18.38 0.98 3.37
C ALA A 161 18.08 0.40 4.76
N TYR A 162 18.74 -0.70 5.05
CA TYR A 162 18.92 -1.20 6.40
C TYR A 162 20.25 -0.66 6.94
N MET A 163 20.24 -0.19 8.20
CA MET A 163 21.45 0.17 8.93
C MET A 163 21.30 -0.23 10.39
N LYS A 164 22.19 -1.09 10.85
CA LYS A 164 22.18 -1.63 12.20
C LYS A 164 22.48 -0.54 13.22
N ASN A 165 21.59 -0.40 14.21
CA ASN A 165 21.77 0.52 15.34
C ASN A 165 22.10 1.97 14.92
N VAL A 166 21.54 2.42 13.79
CA VAL A 166 21.89 3.70 13.15
C VAL A 166 21.67 4.91 14.05
N ARG A 167 20.66 4.87 14.93
CA ARG A 167 20.39 6.00 15.85
C ARG A 167 21.48 6.22 16.90
N ASN A 168 22.30 5.19 17.14
CA ASN A 168 23.42 5.23 18.08
C ASN A 168 24.78 5.28 17.37
N ASN A 169 24.80 5.38 16.04
CA ASN A 169 26.04 5.51 15.28
C ASN A 169 26.66 6.90 15.53
N PRO A 170 27.93 7.00 16.00
CA PRO A 170 28.59 8.28 16.24
C PRO A 170 28.60 9.24 15.05
N GLU A 171 28.61 8.72 13.83
CA GLU A 171 28.58 9.53 12.59
C GLU A 171 27.19 10.09 12.28
N VAL A 172 26.12 9.47 12.81
CA VAL A 172 24.73 9.81 12.51
C VAL A 172 24.06 10.59 13.65
N ILE A 173 24.45 10.36 14.91
CA ILE A 173 23.85 11.04 16.08
C ILE A 173 23.81 12.56 15.91
N GLY A 174 24.89 13.16 15.38
CA GLY A 174 24.98 14.61 15.17
C GLY A 174 24.11 15.14 14.01
N LEU A 175 23.58 14.25 13.18
CA LEU A 175 22.71 14.56 12.04
C LEU A 175 21.22 14.42 12.38
N ILE A 176 20.88 13.80 13.52
CA ILE A 176 19.49 13.67 13.95
C ILE A 176 18.89 15.07 14.17
N ASP A 177 17.66 15.25 13.69
CA ASP A 177 16.91 16.51 13.64
C ASP A 177 17.54 17.61 12.75
N GLN A 178 18.57 17.28 11.97
CA GLN A 178 19.17 18.18 10.98
C GLN A 178 18.67 17.87 9.56
N TRP A 179 18.81 18.84 8.67
CA TRP A 179 18.68 18.63 7.24
C TRP A 179 19.87 17.82 6.73
N VAL A 180 19.60 16.76 5.97
CA VAL A 180 20.63 15.88 5.42
C VAL A 180 20.39 15.61 3.94
N HIS A 181 21.49 15.39 3.23
CA HIS A 181 21.50 14.70 1.95
C HIS A 181 21.68 13.21 2.21
N TYR A 182 20.73 12.41 1.78
CA TYR A 182 20.72 10.96 1.91
C TYR A 182 20.89 10.32 0.53
N SER A 183 21.94 9.52 0.36
CA SER A 183 22.24 8.81 -0.88
C SER A 183 22.45 7.32 -0.59
N VAL A 184 21.72 6.48 -1.31
CA VAL A 184 21.85 5.02 -1.31
C VAL A 184 22.31 4.60 -2.69
N ASN A 185 23.55 4.13 -2.79
CA ASN A 185 24.18 3.78 -4.06
C ASN A 185 25.07 2.53 -3.91
N ASP A 186 25.76 2.11 -4.98
CA ASP A 186 26.61 0.92 -4.97
C ASP A 186 27.77 0.96 -3.95
N ASN A 187 28.16 2.15 -3.50
CA ASN A 187 29.22 2.33 -2.50
C ASN A 187 28.69 2.26 -1.05
N GLY A 188 27.37 2.22 -0.85
CA GLY A 188 26.75 2.10 0.45
C GLY A 188 25.69 3.17 0.72
N VAL A 189 25.53 3.46 2.01
CA VAL A 189 24.54 4.39 2.56
C VAL A 189 25.28 5.60 3.10
N HIS A 190 24.96 6.78 2.58
CA HIS A 190 25.63 8.04 2.93
C HIS A 190 24.64 9.06 3.46
N LEU A 191 24.99 9.69 4.59
CA LEU A 191 24.25 10.78 5.21
C LEU A 191 25.21 11.95 5.41
N GLU A 192 24.92 13.07 4.77
CA GLU A 192 25.73 14.29 4.86
C GLU A 192 24.87 15.46 5.31
N LEU A 193 25.43 16.34 6.14
CA LEU A 193 24.73 17.55 6.57
C LEU A 193 24.42 18.45 5.35
N ALA A 194 23.16 18.85 5.23
CA ALA A 194 22.68 19.77 4.20
C ALA A 194 22.21 21.08 4.83
N THR A 195 22.19 22.16 4.03
CA THR A 195 21.51 23.39 4.45
C THR A 195 20.01 23.27 4.20
N GLU A 196 19.22 23.94 5.03
CA GLU A 196 17.76 24.03 4.83
C GLU A 196 17.42 24.58 3.44
N GLU A 197 18.15 25.59 2.96
CA GLU A 197 17.95 26.16 1.64
C GLU A 197 18.15 25.12 0.52
N SER A 198 19.22 24.33 0.56
CA SER A 198 19.46 23.29 -0.44
C SER A 198 18.38 22.20 -0.39
N ALA A 199 17.94 21.82 0.81
CA ALA A 199 16.89 20.81 0.97
C ALA A 199 15.53 21.30 0.46
N LEU A 200 15.14 22.54 0.79
CA LEU A 200 13.88 23.13 0.34
C LEU A 200 13.87 23.37 -1.18
N ASN A 201 14.98 23.82 -1.76
CA ASN A 201 15.09 23.93 -3.21
C ASN A 201 14.96 22.57 -3.89
N TRP A 202 15.62 21.54 -3.34
CA TRP A 202 15.48 20.17 -3.82
C TRP A 202 14.01 19.72 -3.77
N LEU A 203 13.34 19.87 -2.63
CA LEU A 203 11.93 19.47 -2.48
C LEU A 203 11.01 20.24 -3.42
N ALA A 204 11.20 21.55 -3.58
CA ALA A 204 10.42 22.38 -4.50
C ALA A 204 10.55 21.92 -5.96
N ASP A 205 11.76 21.51 -6.39
CA ASP A 205 11.99 20.98 -7.73
C ASP A 205 11.29 19.63 -8.00
N ARG A 206 10.86 18.90 -6.96
CA ARG A 206 10.15 17.61 -7.10
C ARG A 206 8.65 17.81 -7.25
N ILE A 207 8.13 18.96 -6.86
CA ILE A 207 6.70 19.26 -7.03
C ILE A 207 6.43 19.32 -8.53
N PRO A 208 5.54 18.46 -9.07
CA PRO A 208 5.27 18.44 -10.50
C PRO A 208 4.80 19.83 -10.97
N ALA A 209 5.51 20.41 -11.94
CA ALA A 209 5.15 21.71 -12.51
C ALA A 209 3.77 21.68 -13.21
N HIS A 210 3.30 20.50 -13.58
CA HIS A 210 2.00 20.27 -14.19
C HIS A 210 1.22 19.23 -13.39
N VAL A 211 0.12 19.66 -12.78
CA VAL A 211 -0.85 18.75 -12.17
C VAL A 211 -1.70 18.15 -13.29
N THR A 212 -1.67 16.82 -13.41
CA THR A 212 -2.55 16.10 -14.32
C THR A 212 -3.85 15.80 -13.59
N ILE A 213 -4.96 16.37 -14.07
CA ILE A 213 -6.30 16.04 -13.57
C ILE A 213 -6.86 14.94 -14.47
N PRO A 214 -7.13 13.73 -13.94
CA PRO A 214 -7.61 12.65 -14.77
C PRO A 214 -9.02 12.95 -15.29
N GLU A 215 -9.24 12.73 -16.59
CA GLU A 215 -10.55 12.93 -17.22
C GLU A 215 -11.58 11.95 -16.64
N SER A 216 -12.78 12.46 -16.37
CA SER A 216 -13.92 11.68 -15.91
C SER A 216 -15.10 11.89 -16.86
N ASP A 217 -15.57 10.80 -17.48
CA ASP A 217 -16.77 10.84 -18.33
C ASP A 217 -17.99 10.43 -17.51
N LEU A 218 -18.86 11.40 -17.24
CA LEU A 218 -20.06 11.26 -16.43
C LEU A 218 -21.32 10.92 -17.24
N SER A 219 -21.20 10.62 -18.55
CA SER A 219 -22.35 10.31 -19.41
C SER A 219 -22.99 8.95 -19.15
N VAL A 220 -22.29 8.04 -18.45
CA VAL A 220 -22.85 6.75 -18.00
C VAL A 220 -23.28 6.90 -16.55
N THR A 221 -24.57 6.82 -16.29
CA THR A 221 -25.15 7.04 -14.96
C THR A 221 -25.53 5.76 -14.23
N ALA A 222 -25.74 4.65 -14.95
CA ALA A 222 -26.18 3.39 -14.35
C ALA A 222 -25.03 2.38 -14.15
N PRO A 223 -25.16 1.43 -13.20
CA PRO A 223 -24.17 0.36 -13.00
C PRO A 223 -24.03 -0.51 -14.25
N ARG A 224 -22.80 -0.89 -14.60
CA ARG A 224 -22.54 -1.73 -15.78
C ARG A 224 -21.93 -3.08 -15.40
N PRO A 225 -22.38 -4.20 -15.99
CA PRO A 225 -21.73 -5.50 -15.78
C PRO A 225 -20.28 -5.48 -16.28
N LEU A 226 -19.36 -6.07 -15.51
CA LEU A 226 -17.94 -6.16 -15.90
C LEU A 226 -17.75 -6.86 -17.26
N ALA A 227 -18.63 -7.79 -17.62
CA ALA A 227 -18.59 -8.50 -18.90
C ALA A 227 -18.86 -7.60 -20.12
N GLU A 228 -19.47 -6.44 -19.94
CA GLU A 228 -19.81 -5.48 -21.01
C GLU A 228 -18.83 -4.31 -21.11
N LEU A 229 -17.86 -4.25 -20.19
CA LEU A 229 -16.87 -3.19 -20.14
C LEU A 229 -15.65 -3.52 -21.01
N THR A 230 -14.93 -2.48 -21.36
CA THR A 230 -13.70 -2.50 -22.13
C THR A 230 -12.65 -1.62 -21.48
N GLN A 231 -11.41 -1.71 -21.94
CA GLN A 231 -10.39 -0.79 -21.46
C GLN A 231 -10.76 0.67 -21.75
N SER A 232 -11.48 0.99 -22.83
CA SER A 232 -11.94 2.36 -23.09
C SER A 232 -12.92 2.93 -22.05
N ASP A 233 -13.48 2.11 -21.16
CA ASP A 233 -14.39 2.57 -20.09
C ASP A 233 -13.64 3.10 -18.85
N TRP A 234 -12.30 3.09 -18.81
CA TRP A 234 -11.52 3.50 -17.64
C TRP A 234 -11.82 4.93 -17.16
N THR A 235 -12.16 5.85 -18.06
CA THR A 235 -12.56 7.23 -17.71
C THR A 235 -13.95 7.32 -17.07
N ARG A 236 -14.73 6.25 -17.08
CA ARG A 236 -16.09 6.18 -16.53
C ARG A 236 -16.14 5.38 -15.23
N VAL A 237 -15.30 4.35 -15.11
CA VAL A 237 -15.37 3.36 -14.00
C VAL A 237 -14.02 3.10 -13.31
N GLY A 238 -12.96 3.79 -13.74
CA GLY A 238 -11.60 3.61 -13.26
C GLY A 238 -10.87 2.42 -13.88
N VAL A 239 -9.55 2.41 -13.71
CA VAL A 239 -8.67 1.49 -14.46
C VAL A 239 -8.75 0.06 -13.94
N LYS A 240 -8.96 -0.14 -12.64
CA LYS A 240 -9.09 -1.49 -12.05
C LYS A 240 -10.30 -2.24 -12.61
N ALA A 241 -11.47 -1.60 -12.66
CA ALA A 241 -12.67 -2.21 -13.21
C ALA A 241 -12.51 -2.53 -14.71
N ALA A 242 -11.92 -1.59 -15.46
CA ALA A 242 -11.66 -1.77 -16.90
C ALA A 242 -10.67 -2.91 -17.18
N ASN A 243 -9.57 -3.00 -16.40
CA ASN A 243 -8.60 -4.09 -16.50
C ASN A 243 -9.21 -5.45 -16.12
N VAL A 244 -10.02 -5.51 -15.06
CA VAL A 244 -10.72 -6.75 -14.68
C VAL A 244 -11.69 -7.20 -15.78
N ALA A 245 -12.36 -6.26 -16.45
CA ALA A 245 -13.21 -6.57 -17.59
C ALA A 245 -12.42 -7.16 -18.77
N GLU A 246 -11.25 -6.60 -19.10
CA GLU A 246 -10.36 -7.15 -20.13
C GLU A 246 -9.83 -8.55 -19.76
N LEU A 247 -9.45 -8.76 -18.50
CA LEU A 247 -9.06 -10.10 -18.01
C LEU A 247 -10.17 -11.12 -18.20
N GLY A 248 -11.44 -10.72 -18.03
CA GLY A 248 -12.60 -11.58 -18.27
C GLY A 248 -12.76 -12.04 -19.72
N LYS A 249 -12.16 -11.35 -20.69
CA LYS A 249 -12.19 -11.71 -22.12
C LYS A 249 -11.07 -12.67 -22.51
N ILE A 250 -9.93 -12.58 -21.80
CA ILE A 250 -8.71 -13.31 -22.13
C ILE A 250 -8.61 -14.62 -21.33
N LEU A 251 -9.01 -14.59 -20.07
CA LEU A 251 -8.90 -15.74 -19.17
C LEU A 251 -10.02 -16.76 -19.42
N ALA A 252 -9.78 -18.00 -19.02
CA ALA A 252 -10.78 -19.06 -19.10
C ALA A 252 -12.05 -18.69 -18.32
N VAL A 253 -13.20 -19.17 -18.81
CA VAL A 253 -14.51 -18.93 -18.19
C VAL A 253 -14.48 -19.36 -16.72
N GLY A 254 -14.87 -18.45 -15.84
CA GLY A 254 -14.92 -18.69 -14.39
C GLY A 254 -13.65 -18.29 -13.62
N VAL A 255 -12.57 -17.87 -14.30
CA VAL A 255 -11.36 -17.37 -13.64
C VAL A 255 -11.51 -15.90 -13.22
N ALA A 256 -11.97 -15.04 -14.14
CA ALA A 256 -12.21 -13.64 -13.83
C ALA A 256 -13.47 -13.46 -12.95
N PRO A 257 -13.47 -12.51 -12.02
CA PRO A 257 -14.64 -12.25 -11.17
C PRO A 257 -15.81 -11.71 -12.00
N LYS A 258 -17.03 -12.14 -11.63
CA LYS A 258 -18.28 -11.56 -12.15
C LYS A 258 -18.74 -10.45 -11.21
N GLY A 259 -19.24 -9.36 -11.77
CA GLY A 259 -19.76 -8.25 -10.98
C GLY A 259 -20.12 -7.04 -11.83
N TYR A 260 -20.25 -5.90 -11.17
CA TYR A 260 -20.58 -4.61 -11.77
C TYR A 260 -19.51 -3.58 -11.43
N ALA A 261 -19.37 -2.59 -12.32
CA ALA A 261 -18.73 -1.33 -12.00
C ALA A 261 -19.80 -0.25 -11.80
N LEU A 262 -19.63 0.55 -10.74
CA LEU A 262 -20.42 1.77 -10.54
C LEU A 262 -19.68 2.93 -11.23
N PRO A 263 -20.35 3.69 -12.13
CA PRO A 263 -19.68 4.77 -12.85
C PRO A 263 -19.42 5.99 -11.96
N PHE A 264 -18.47 6.83 -12.36
CA PHE A 264 -18.13 8.07 -11.67
C PHE A 264 -19.30 9.06 -11.57
N ALA A 265 -20.27 8.99 -12.49
CA ALA A 265 -21.49 9.80 -12.42
C ALA A 265 -22.27 9.58 -11.11
N MET A 266 -22.31 8.35 -10.60
CA MET A 266 -22.97 8.04 -9.31
C MET A 266 -22.24 8.69 -8.13
N TYR A 267 -20.90 8.72 -8.17
CA TYR A 267 -20.10 9.42 -7.17
C TYR A 267 -20.30 10.93 -7.27
N ASP A 268 -20.30 11.49 -8.48
CA ASP A 268 -20.54 12.92 -8.72
C ASP A 268 -21.95 13.33 -8.24
N GLU A 269 -23.00 12.55 -8.52
CA GLU A 269 -24.36 12.79 -8.00
C GLU A 269 -24.37 12.84 -6.47
N PHE A 270 -23.75 11.87 -5.80
CA PHE A 270 -23.66 11.83 -4.34
C PHE A 270 -22.92 13.05 -3.78
N MET A 271 -21.81 13.44 -4.41
CA MET A 271 -20.98 14.57 -3.97
C MET A 271 -21.65 15.93 -4.21
N ARG A 272 -22.45 16.06 -5.28
CA ARG A 272 -23.25 17.25 -5.61
C ARG A 272 -24.60 17.32 -4.91
N SER A 273 -25.02 16.26 -4.23
CA SER A 273 -26.30 16.25 -3.53
C SER A 273 -26.34 17.37 -2.49
N PRO A 274 -27.38 18.23 -2.50
CA PRO A 274 -27.44 19.42 -1.65
C PRO A 274 -27.70 19.03 -0.19
N ARG A 275 -26.95 19.63 0.72
CA ARG A 275 -26.88 19.26 2.15
C ARG A 275 -27.07 20.46 3.05
N CYS A 276 -27.58 20.20 4.26
CA CYS A 276 -27.68 21.19 5.33
C CYS A 276 -26.27 21.69 5.74
N PRO A 277 -25.98 23.00 5.74
CA PRO A 277 -24.67 23.49 6.20
C PRO A 277 -24.37 23.19 7.66
N GLU A 278 -25.40 23.18 8.51
CA GLU A 278 -25.30 22.85 9.93
C GLU A 278 -25.02 21.37 10.20
N ASP A 279 -25.38 20.51 9.25
CA ASP A 279 -25.14 19.07 9.29
C ASP A 279 -25.00 18.53 7.86
N MET A 280 -23.75 18.45 7.42
CA MET A 280 -23.39 17.97 6.07
C MET A 280 -23.83 16.51 5.82
N THR A 281 -24.32 15.77 6.82
CA THR A 281 -24.82 14.41 6.61
C THR A 281 -26.25 14.38 6.06
N VAL A 282 -27.04 15.43 6.26
CA VAL A 282 -28.47 15.45 5.91
C VAL A 282 -28.73 16.13 4.57
N LEU A 283 -29.58 15.54 3.73
CA LEU A 283 -30.00 16.13 2.46
C LEU A 283 -30.95 17.32 2.70
N CYS A 284 -30.69 18.45 2.04
CA CYS A 284 -31.54 19.62 2.13
C CYS A 284 -31.49 20.48 0.86
N ALA A 285 -32.65 20.79 0.30
CA ALA A 285 -32.80 21.66 -0.85
C ALA A 285 -33.30 23.04 -0.40
N ASN A 286 -32.41 23.86 0.14
CA ASN A 286 -32.71 25.25 0.50
C ASN A 286 -31.68 26.21 -0.13
N LYS A 287 -31.94 27.52 -0.06
CA LYS A 287 -31.08 28.57 -0.66
C LYS A 287 -29.61 28.51 -0.20
N HIS A 288 -29.35 27.99 1.00
CA HIS A 288 -28.03 27.96 1.62
C HIS A 288 -27.40 26.56 1.61
N SER A 289 -28.00 25.57 0.93
CA SER A 289 -27.45 24.22 0.89
C SER A 289 -26.02 24.21 0.32
N LEU A 290 -25.17 23.36 0.89
CA LEU A 290 -23.81 23.12 0.40
C LEU A 290 -23.69 21.71 -0.17
N THR A 291 -22.69 21.49 -1.00
CA THR A 291 -22.30 20.16 -1.51
C THR A 291 -21.02 19.70 -0.83
N PHE A 292 -20.68 18.41 -0.95
CA PHE A 292 -19.35 17.96 -0.50
C PHE A 292 -18.22 18.57 -1.33
N TYR A 293 -18.47 18.93 -2.60
CA TYR A 293 -17.49 19.68 -3.39
C TYR A 293 -17.24 21.07 -2.80
N ASP A 294 -18.28 21.81 -2.40
CA ASP A 294 -18.10 23.10 -1.72
C ASP A 294 -17.32 22.97 -0.41
N TYR A 295 -17.60 21.91 0.35
CA TYR A 295 -16.87 21.60 1.58
C TYR A 295 -15.38 21.36 1.31
N VAL A 296 -15.06 20.54 0.31
CA VAL A 296 -13.66 20.26 -0.11
C VAL A 296 -12.98 21.54 -0.61
N GLU A 297 -13.65 22.36 -1.43
CA GLU A 297 -13.08 23.63 -1.88
C GLU A 297 -12.77 24.59 -0.72
N ASN A 298 -13.58 24.60 0.33
CA ASN A 298 -13.32 25.42 1.51
C ASN A 298 -12.14 24.90 2.32
N LEU A 299 -11.98 23.57 2.45
CA LEU A 299 -10.79 22.98 3.05
C LEU A 299 -9.52 23.36 2.29
N LEU A 300 -9.56 23.29 0.95
CA LEU A 300 -8.41 23.62 0.10
C LEU A 300 -8.04 25.11 0.12
N LYS A 301 -8.96 26.00 0.51
CA LYS A 301 -8.71 27.45 0.68
C LYS A 301 -8.12 27.78 2.05
N ASP A 302 -8.15 26.86 3.01
CA ASP A 302 -7.59 27.07 4.34
C ASP A 302 -6.05 26.95 4.30
N GLU A 303 -5.36 28.01 4.68
CA GLU A 303 -3.90 28.02 4.76
C GLU A 303 -3.36 26.99 5.76
N ALA A 304 -4.11 26.73 6.85
CA ALA A 304 -3.72 25.73 7.84
C ALA A 304 -3.80 24.31 7.27
N PHE A 305 -4.81 24.01 6.44
CA PHE A 305 -4.90 22.73 5.75
C PHE A 305 -3.70 22.47 4.83
N SER A 306 -3.18 23.53 4.19
CA SER A 306 -2.04 23.42 3.28
C SER A 306 -0.71 23.23 4.01
N HIS A 307 -0.49 23.92 5.13
CA HIS A 307 0.82 23.99 5.79
C HIS A 307 0.95 23.17 7.09
N ASP A 308 -0.16 22.73 7.69
CA ASP A 308 -0.15 21.99 8.96
C ASP A 308 -0.67 20.55 8.73
N GLN A 309 0.25 19.58 8.81
CA GLN A 309 -0.05 18.17 8.60
C GLN A 309 -1.10 17.64 9.61
N PRO A 310 -0.95 17.81 10.93
CA PRO A 310 -1.98 17.44 11.90
C PRO A 310 -3.37 18.01 11.58
N VAL A 311 -3.47 19.30 11.21
CA VAL A 311 -4.75 19.92 10.84
C VAL A 311 -5.32 19.26 9.58
N ARG A 312 -4.50 19.03 8.56
CA ARG A 312 -4.91 18.33 7.34
C ARG A 312 -5.42 16.92 7.61
N GLU A 313 -4.69 16.14 8.42
CA GLU A 313 -5.07 14.78 8.80
C GLU A 313 -6.42 14.75 9.53
N GLN A 314 -6.64 15.67 10.47
CA GLN A 314 -7.91 15.81 11.17
C GLN A 314 -9.05 16.18 10.21
N ALA A 315 -8.86 17.22 9.39
CA ALA A 315 -9.88 17.68 8.45
C ALA A 315 -10.28 16.60 7.43
N LEU A 316 -9.31 15.85 6.91
CA LEU A 316 -9.56 14.71 6.02
C LEU A 316 -10.28 13.57 6.76
N THR A 317 -9.99 13.35 8.04
CA THR A 317 -10.70 12.35 8.86
C THR A 317 -12.16 12.74 9.04
N GLU A 318 -12.43 14.00 9.40
CA GLU A 318 -13.78 14.55 9.53
C GLU A 318 -14.57 14.46 8.22
N LEU A 319 -13.97 14.83 7.09
CA LEU A 319 -14.60 14.69 5.76
C LEU A 319 -15.01 13.23 5.48
N ARG A 320 -14.13 12.26 5.77
CA ARG A 320 -14.45 10.83 5.56
C ARG A 320 -15.61 10.39 6.45
N GLU A 321 -15.63 10.81 7.71
CA GLU A 321 -16.75 10.50 8.61
C GLU A 321 -18.07 11.11 8.14
N LEU A 322 -18.05 12.35 7.65
CA LEU A 322 -19.21 13.00 7.07
C LEU A 322 -19.73 12.21 5.87
N ILE A 323 -18.86 11.85 4.92
CA ILE A 323 -19.22 11.04 3.74
C ILE A 323 -19.81 9.70 4.16
N GLU A 324 -19.22 9.01 5.14
CA GLU A 324 -19.70 7.70 5.61
C GLU A 324 -21.12 7.78 6.18
N LYS A 325 -21.37 8.80 7.01
CA LYS A 325 -22.66 9.02 7.70
C LYS A 325 -23.72 9.66 6.80
N ALA A 326 -23.31 10.24 5.67
CA ALA A 326 -24.19 11.03 4.83
C ALA A 326 -25.38 10.25 4.27
N GLU A 327 -26.55 10.88 4.29
CA GLU A 327 -27.72 10.46 3.54
C GLU A 327 -27.39 10.42 2.04
N THR A 328 -28.00 9.44 1.36
CA THR A 328 -27.87 9.24 -0.09
C THR A 328 -29.25 9.39 -0.72
N PRO A 329 -29.38 10.10 -1.86
CA PRO A 329 -30.65 10.20 -2.58
C PRO A 329 -31.24 8.81 -2.82
N GLN A 330 -32.55 8.65 -2.58
CA GLN A 330 -33.20 7.33 -2.69
C GLN A 330 -33.09 6.74 -4.10
N SER A 331 -33.12 7.58 -5.13
CA SER A 331 -32.87 7.18 -6.52
C SER A 331 -31.54 6.45 -6.68
N LEU A 332 -30.47 7.03 -6.15
CA LEU A 332 -29.13 6.45 -6.22
C LEU A 332 -29.02 5.16 -5.39
N VAL A 333 -29.67 5.10 -4.23
CA VAL A 333 -29.75 3.87 -3.43
C VAL A 333 -30.43 2.76 -4.22
N ASP A 334 -31.55 3.05 -4.88
CA ASP A 334 -32.32 2.08 -5.64
C ASP A 334 -31.52 1.56 -6.85
N GLU A 335 -30.84 2.46 -7.59
CA GLU A 335 -29.97 2.09 -8.71
C GLU A 335 -28.81 1.19 -8.29
N ILE A 336 -28.16 1.50 -7.17
CA ILE A 336 -27.07 0.67 -6.63
C ILE A 336 -27.59 -0.70 -6.19
N GLU A 337 -28.75 -0.76 -5.55
CA GLU A 337 -29.32 -2.03 -5.07
C GLU A 337 -29.71 -2.97 -6.20
N MET A 338 -30.01 -2.45 -7.40
CA MET A 338 -30.23 -3.27 -8.60
C MET A 338 -29.04 -4.18 -8.93
N VAL A 339 -27.81 -3.79 -8.55
CA VAL A 339 -26.61 -4.62 -8.75
C VAL A 339 -26.73 -5.96 -8.01
N ARG A 340 -27.38 -6.01 -6.84
CA ARG A 340 -27.58 -7.28 -6.11
C ARG A 340 -28.40 -8.29 -6.91
N LEU A 341 -29.31 -7.80 -7.75
CA LEU A 341 -30.24 -8.62 -8.52
C LEU A 341 -29.54 -9.53 -9.53
N PHE A 342 -28.28 -9.25 -9.82
CA PHE A 342 -27.43 -10.11 -10.63
C PHE A 342 -27.18 -11.48 -9.99
N TRP A 343 -27.09 -11.55 -8.66
CA TRP A 343 -26.81 -12.80 -7.97
C TRP A 343 -28.04 -13.42 -7.30
N GLU A 344 -28.98 -12.59 -6.81
CA GLU A 344 -30.10 -13.04 -5.99
C GLU A 344 -31.37 -12.25 -6.30
N PRO A 345 -32.57 -12.84 -6.16
CA PRO A 345 -33.82 -12.11 -6.38
C PRO A 345 -33.98 -10.92 -5.42
N ALA A 346 -34.84 -9.98 -5.78
CA ALA A 346 -35.14 -8.83 -4.95
C ALA A 346 -35.83 -9.25 -3.64
N GLY A 347 -35.39 -8.66 -2.52
CA GLY A 347 -35.96 -8.91 -1.20
C GLY A 347 -35.08 -9.82 -0.32
N GLU A 348 -35.14 -9.59 0.98
CA GLU A 348 -34.43 -10.40 1.96
C GLU A 348 -35.01 -11.83 2.07
N PRO A 349 -34.20 -12.83 2.47
CA PRO A 349 -32.80 -12.72 2.88
C PRO A 349 -31.83 -12.83 1.70
N PHE A 350 -30.82 -11.96 1.68
CA PHE A 350 -29.64 -12.15 0.83
C PHE A 350 -28.73 -13.23 1.42
N SER A 351 -27.96 -13.92 0.58
CA SER A 351 -26.98 -14.93 0.98
C SER A 351 -25.57 -14.66 0.44
N GLN A 352 -25.44 -13.82 -0.59
CA GLN A 352 -24.15 -13.56 -1.22
C GLN A 352 -23.32 -12.51 -0.47
N ARG A 353 -22.02 -12.79 -0.36
CA ARG A 353 -21.03 -11.80 0.08
C ARG A 353 -20.49 -11.07 -1.15
N LEU A 354 -20.56 -9.75 -1.14
CA LEU A 354 -20.11 -8.93 -2.26
C LEU A 354 -18.83 -8.20 -1.89
N ARG A 355 -17.80 -8.33 -2.73
CA ARG A 355 -16.54 -7.60 -2.54
C ARG A 355 -16.66 -6.25 -3.21
N VAL A 356 -16.66 -5.19 -2.41
CA VAL A 356 -16.68 -3.80 -2.88
C VAL A 356 -15.23 -3.30 -2.91
N ARG A 357 -14.80 -2.74 -4.04
CA ARG A 357 -13.44 -2.21 -4.23
C ARG A 357 -13.51 -0.87 -4.93
N SER A 358 -12.62 0.04 -4.57
CA SER A 358 -12.41 1.27 -5.32
C SER A 358 -11.74 0.98 -6.67
N SER A 359 -12.09 1.79 -7.65
CA SER A 359 -11.52 1.81 -8.98
C SER A 359 -11.43 3.28 -9.40
N THR A 360 -10.26 3.88 -9.23
CA THR A 360 -10.00 5.27 -9.62
C THR A 360 -9.44 5.33 -11.04
N ASN A 361 -9.60 6.48 -11.70
CA ASN A 361 -8.93 6.82 -12.96
C ASN A 361 -7.52 7.41 -12.74
N ASN A 362 -7.11 7.59 -11.48
CA ASN A 362 -5.79 8.08 -11.12
C ASN A 362 -4.76 6.97 -10.90
N GLU A 363 -5.18 5.71 -10.68
CA GLU A 363 -4.30 4.61 -10.20
C GLU A 363 -3.12 4.30 -11.11
N ASP A 364 -3.22 4.59 -12.41
CA ASP A 364 -2.24 4.28 -13.45
C ASP A 364 -1.85 5.50 -14.30
N LEU A 365 -1.92 6.73 -13.74
CA LEU A 365 -1.36 7.89 -14.44
C LEU A 365 0.18 7.74 -14.55
N PRO A 366 0.80 8.19 -15.67
CA PRO A 366 2.26 8.18 -15.78
C PRO A 366 2.91 8.90 -14.60
N GLY A 367 3.75 8.19 -13.84
CA GLY A 367 4.43 8.73 -12.66
C GLY A 367 3.63 8.75 -11.36
N PHE A 368 2.41 8.19 -11.34
CA PHE A 368 1.64 8.00 -10.11
C PHE A 368 1.16 6.56 -9.98
N ASN A 369 1.43 5.94 -8.84
CA ASN A 369 0.94 4.61 -8.52
C ASN A 369 0.07 4.65 -7.25
N GLY A 370 -1.22 4.39 -7.42
CA GLY A 370 -2.18 4.36 -6.31
C GLY A 370 -2.28 3.03 -5.58
N ALA A 371 -1.38 2.06 -5.84
CA ALA A 371 -1.48 0.71 -5.29
C ALA A 371 -1.48 0.72 -3.75
N GLY A 372 -2.55 0.18 -3.17
CA GLY A 372 -2.70 0.09 -1.71
C GLY A 372 -3.15 1.38 -1.03
N LEU A 373 -3.41 2.46 -1.78
CA LEU A 373 -3.99 3.69 -1.23
C LEU A 373 -5.45 3.52 -0.83
N TYR A 374 -6.17 2.62 -1.50
CA TYR A 374 -7.62 2.54 -1.36
C TYR A 374 -8.10 1.27 -0.64
N GLY A 375 -9.18 1.43 0.12
CA GLY A 375 -9.82 0.35 0.86
C GLY A 375 -10.52 -0.68 -0.03
N SER A 376 -10.75 -1.86 0.52
CA SER A 376 -11.69 -2.83 -0.01
C SER A 376 -12.56 -3.34 1.12
N PHE A 377 -13.86 -3.48 0.88
CA PHE A 377 -14.82 -3.90 1.88
C PHE A 377 -15.55 -5.16 1.44
N THR A 378 -15.90 -6.05 2.37
CA THR A 378 -16.72 -7.23 2.07
C THR A 378 -18.10 -7.01 2.65
N HIS A 379 -19.06 -6.66 1.79
CA HIS A 379 -20.45 -6.50 2.17
C HIS A 379 -21.05 -7.88 2.50
N LYS A 380 -21.49 -8.04 3.75
CA LYS A 380 -22.11 -9.26 4.26
C LYS A 380 -23.62 -9.24 4.02
N PRO A 381 -24.27 -10.39 3.85
CA PRO A 381 -25.69 -10.44 3.48
C PRO A 381 -26.66 -9.73 4.43
N LYS A 382 -26.29 -9.58 5.72
CA LYS A 382 -27.11 -8.94 6.76
C LYS A 382 -26.68 -7.51 7.09
N GLU A 383 -25.85 -6.90 6.25
CA GLU A 383 -25.22 -5.59 6.52
C GLU A 383 -26.07 -4.40 5.99
N GLY A 384 -27.29 -4.68 5.54
CA GLY A 384 -28.21 -3.68 5.02
C GLY A 384 -27.92 -3.31 3.57
N LYS A 385 -28.16 -2.04 3.21
CA LYS A 385 -28.01 -1.52 1.84
C LYS A 385 -26.55 -1.45 1.40
N LEU A 386 -26.27 -1.70 0.12
CA LEU A 386 -24.92 -1.70 -0.47
C LEU A 386 -24.22 -0.36 -0.29
N ILE A 387 -24.97 0.74 -0.41
CA ILE A 387 -24.43 2.09 -0.28
C ILE A 387 -23.66 2.29 1.02
N ASN A 388 -24.07 1.66 2.13
CA ASN A 388 -23.38 1.78 3.41
C ASN A 388 -21.96 1.20 3.34
N SER A 389 -21.79 0.09 2.64
CA SER A 389 -20.46 -0.50 2.42
C SER A 389 -19.65 0.24 1.36
N ILE A 390 -20.30 0.85 0.37
CA ILE A 390 -19.63 1.66 -0.66
C ILE A 390 -19.05 2.93 -0.04
N LYS A 391 -19.81 3.62 0.83
CA LYS A 391 -19.34 4.81 1.55
C LYS A 391 -18.19 4.52 2.53
N GLN A 392 -18.00 3.26 2.94
CA GLN A 392 -16.86 2.82 3.76
C GLN A 392 -15.57 2.59 2.95
N LEU A 393 -15.62 2.66 1.61
CA LEU A 393 -14.39 2.61 0.82
C LEU A 393 -13.53 3.82 1.13
N LYS A 394 -12.48 3.61 1.92
CA LYS A 394 -11.56 4.67 2.32
C LYS A 394 -10.75 5.17 1.13
N PHE A 395 -10.70 6.50 0.99
CA PHE A 395 -9.63 7.22 0.31
C PHE A 395 -8.38 7.21 1.21
N PRO A 396 -7.16 7.20 0.63
CA PRO A 396 -5.90 7.12 1.39
C PRO A 396 -5.82 8.19 2.49
N ASN A 397 -5.10 7.87 3.58
CA ASN A 397 -4.91 8.70 4.77
C ASN A 397 -3.97 9.91 4.57
N TYR A 398 -3.41 10.07 3.38
CA TYR A 398 -2.29 10.97 3.12
C TYR A 398 -2.72 12.18 2.29
#